data_AF-A0A4Q6AU61-F1
#
_entry.id   AF-A0A4Q6AU61-F1
#
_cell.length_a   1.000
_cell.length_b   1.000
_cell.length_c   1.000
_cell.angle_alpha   90.00
_cell.angle_beta   90.00
_cell.angle_gamma   90.00
#
_symmetry.space_group_name_H-M   'P 1'
#
loop_
_entity.id
_entity.type
_entity.pdbx_description
1 polymer ?
#
loop_
_entity_poly.entity_id
_entity_poly.type
_entity_poly.pdbx_seq_one_letter_code
_entity_poly.pdbx_strand_id
1 'polypeptide(L)'
;MQIDKITFNDISIFHQEEEASIFHKLNFTKTVGGKEWLRRFFSEPHHDLKRILGTQQIIKTLLHHINDWPQDITNGTILMMAKFLEYNLDPIPQHPNPVNSITYKLLHSVDYSMTKYSVKHFSDFMRGLRKIILLFKDTALPGSLSFYMERMLKLLQEGPLLELSKTTEEEKFSIQQNLYFGYHMRVHYRSELHELIDIYSRLEAWYSMAMAVKTYDLHFPEFIEQDEPFLKAEGLYHILVQKPVPYDMMMQPQENFVFLTGANMAGKSTLIKAVGSAVFLAHMGMGVPARNMELTLFDGLLTNINVTDNITRGES
;
A
#
# COMPACT_ATOMS: atom_id res chain seq x y z
N MET A 1 2.12 -17.68 5.39
CA MET A 1 1.64 -18.16 6.69
C MET A 1 0.16 -18.44 6.54
N GLN A 2 -0.32 -19.60 6.97
CA GLN A 2 -1.75 -19.90 7.02
C GLN A 2 -2.38 -19.16 8.20
N ILE A 3 -3.48 -18.47 7.97
CA ILE A 3 -4.21 -17.72 8.99
C ILE A 3 -5.70 -17.72 8.64
N ASP A 4 -6.55 -17.98 9.63
CA ASP A 4 -7.99 -18.00 9.44
C ASP A 4 -8.66 -16.66 9.80
N LYS A 5 -9.93 -16.52 9.44
CA LYS A 5 -10.70 -15.30 9.70
C LYS A 5 -10.88 -15.02 11.19
N ILE A 6 -10.97 -16.07 12.01
CA ILE A 6 -11.10 -15.93 13.47
C ILE A 6 -9.84 -15.29 14.02
N THR A 7 -8.68 -15.82 13.63
CA THR A 7 -7.37 -15.30 14.03
C THR A 7 -7.18 -13.86 13.61
N PHE A 8 -7.49 -13.51 12.35
CA PHE A 8 -7.44 -12.11 11.87
C PHE A 8 -8.20 -11.15 12.79
N ASN A 9 -9.38 -11.55 13.28
CA ASN A 9 -10.21 -10.76 14.17
C ASN A 9 -9.69 -10.75 15.62
N ASP A 10 -9.33 -11.92 16.14
CA ASP A 10 -8.83 -12.11 17.50
C ASP A 10 -7.59 -11.25 17.78
N ILE A 11 -6.61 -11.25 16.87
CA ILE A 11 -5.40 -10.42 16.96
C ILE A 11 -5.57 -9.04 16.33
N SER A 12 -6.80 -8.66 15.99
CA SER A 12 -7.20 -7.32 15.56
C SER A 12 -6.49 -6.80 14.31
N ILE A 13 -6.05 -7.68 13.41
CA ILE A 13 -5.53 -7.30 12.09
C ILE A 13 -6.63 -6.62 11.28
N PHE A 14 -7.78 -7.30 11.19
CA PHE A 14 -9.04 -6.77 10.71
C PHE A 14 -10.03 -6.80 11.86
N HIS A 15 -10.96 -5.84 11.90
CA HIS A 15 -11.96 -5.75 12.95
C HIS A 15 -13.28 -5.23 12.36
N GLN A 16 -14.42 -5.56 12.99
CA GLN A 16 -15.74 -5.09 12.54
C GLN A 16 -15.83 -3.56 12.58
N GLU A 17 -15.33 -2.96 13.66
CA GLU A 17 -15.07 -1.52 13.75
C GLU A 17 -13.70 -1.23 13.12
N GLU A 18 -13.67 -0.62 11.93
CA GLU A 18 -12.43 -0.43 11.16
C GLU A 18 -11.37 0.36 11.96
N GLU A 19 -11.78 1.39 12.71
CA GLU A 19 -10.88 2.25 13.52
C GLU A 19 -10.13 1.47 14.61
N ALA A 20 -10.68 0.34 15.06
CA ALA A 20 -10.09 -0.55 16.05
C ALA A 20 -9.18 -1.64 15.44
N SER A 21 -8.84 -1.54 14.15
CA SER A 21 -7.98 -2.53 13.47
C SER A 21 -6.54 -2.05 13.28
N ILE A 22 -5.60 -3.00 13.32
CA ILE A 22 -4.18 -2.75 12.99
C ILE A 22 -4.06 -2.31 11.53
N PHE A 23 -4.85 -2.89 10.61
CA PHE A 23 -4.90 -2.45 9.22
C PHE A 23 -5.19 -0.95 9.11
N HIS A 24 -6.22 -0.45 9.80
CA HIS A 24 -6.55 0.97 9.78
C HIS A 24 -5.42 1.81 10.37
N LYS A 25 -4.88 1.41 11.53
CA LYS A 25 -3.78 2.14 12.19
C LYS A 25 -2.54 2.27 11.31
N LEU A 26 -2.23 1.25 10.52
CA LEU A 26 -1.05 1.18 9.65
C LEU A 26 -1.29 1.69 8.23
N ASN A 27 -2.50 2.18 7.92
CA ASN A 27 -2.85 2.68 6.61
C ASN A 27 -2.57 4.18 6.45
N PHE A 28 -1.51 4.50 5.70
CA PHE A 28 -1.10 5.84 5.27
C PHE A 28 -1.30 6.07 3.77
N THR A 29 -2.04 5.17 3.09
CA THR A 29 -2.36 5.35 1.66
C THR A 29 -3.27 6.56 1.46
N LYS A 30 -3.09 7.26 0.33
CA LYS A 30 -3.89 8.42 -0.05
C LYS A 30 -4.94 8.07 -1.09
N THR A 31 -4.70 7.06 -1.92
CA THR A 31 -5.65 6.63 -2.95
C THR A 31 -6.42 5.38 -2.56
N VAL A 32 -7.62 5.22 -3.13
CA VAL A 32 -8.44 4.00 -2.96
C VAL A 32 -7.69 2.76 -3.47
N GLY A 33 -6.99 2.88 -4.60
CA GLY A 33 -6.19 1.78 -5.16
C GLY A 33 -5.05 1.36 -4.24
N GLY A 34 -4.35 2.32 -3.63
CA GLY A 34 -3.32 2.03 -2.63
C GLY A 34 -3.88 1.30 -1.42
N LYS A 35 -5.01 1.76 -0.86
CA LYS A 35 -5.69 1.10 0.27
C LYS A 35 -6.07 -0.34 -0.06
N GLU A 36 -6.55 -0.59 -1.28
CA GLU A 36 -6.93 -1.93 -1.74
C GLU A 36 -5.70 -2.85 -1.86
N TRP A 37 -4.60 -2.39 -2.43
CA TRP A 37 -3.35 -3.15 -2.48
C TRP A 37 -2.78 -3.44 -1.08
N LEU A 38 -2.83 -2.47 -0.17
CA LEU A 38 -2.44 -2.68 1.22
C LEU A 38 -3.31 -3.76 1.88
N ARG A 39 -4.62 -3.75 1.63
CA ARG A 39 -5.53 -4.77 2.17
C ARG A 39 -5.23 -6.15 1.63
N ARG A 40 -4.91 -6.28 0.34
CA ARG A 40 -4.47 -7.54 -0.28
C ARG A 40 -3.20 -8.06 0.38
N PHE A 41 -2.22 -7.20 0.59
CA PHE A 41 -1.00 -7.56 1.33
C PHE A 41 -1.35 -8.11 2.71
N PHE A 42 -2.14 -7.39 3.50
CA PHE A 42 -2.55 -7.84 4.84
C PHE A 42 -3.43 -9.10 4.84
N SER A 43 -4.00 -9.48 3.70
CA SER A 43 -4.80 -10.71 3.60
C SER A 43 -3.97 -11.93 3.22
N GLU A 44 -2.73 -11.74 2.76
CA GLU A 44 -1.86 -12.79 2.21
C GLU A 44 -0.43 -12.72 2.78
N PRO A 45 -0.24 -12.94 4.10
CA PRO A 45 1.10 -12.96 4.71
C PRO A 45 1.97 -14.06 4.09
N HIS A 46 3.25 -13.74 3.87
CA HIS A 46 4.17 -14.62 3.15
C HIS A 46 4.43 -15.92 3.92
N HIS A 47 4.73 -16.99 3.20
CA HIS A 47 5.04 -18.33 3.75
C HIS A 47 6.47 -18.76 3.43
N ASP A 48 7.26 -17.88 2.83
CA ASP A 48 8.64 -18.17 2.45
C ASP A 48 9.54 -16.98 2.80
N LEU A 49 10.75 -17.30 3.26
CA LEU A 49 11.69 -16.32 3.77
C LEU A 49 12.14 -15.33 2.68
N LYS A 50 12.26 -15.81 1.43
CA LYS A 50 12.69 -14.98 0.29
C LYS A 50 11.72 -13.82 0.04
N ARG A 51 10.40 -14.06 0.08
CA ARG A 51 9.39 -13.00 -0.07
C ARG A 51 9.37 -12.06 1.13
N ILE A 52 9.47 -12.60 2.35
CA ILE A 52 9.52 -11.81 3.58
C ILE A 52 10.69 -10.82 3.55
N LEU A 53 11.90 -11.33 3.34
CA LEU A 53 13.11 -10.51 3.26
C LEU A 53 13.09 -9.56 2.07
N GLY A 54 12.49 -9.98 0.95
CA GLY A 54 12.24 -9.13 -0.21
C GLY A 54 11.37 -7.92 0.13
N THR A 55 10.23 -8.13 0.79
CA THR A 55 9.35 -7.04 1.23
C THR A 55 10.02 -6.16 2.28
N GLN A 56 10.76 -6.75 3.23
CA GLN A 56 11.56 -6.01 4.20
C GLN A 56 12.57 -5.08 3.53
N GLN A 57 13.27 -5.56 2.50
CA GLN A 57 14.20 -4.72 1.75
C GLN A 57 13.49 -3.61 0.96
N ILE A 58 12.30 -3.86 0.41
CA ILE A 58 11.49 -2.82 -0.25
C ILE A 58 11.16 -1.72 0.75
N ILE A 59 10.61 -2.07 1.92
CA ILE A 59 10.22 -1.10 2.93
C ILE A 59 11.44 -0.32 3.43
N LYS A 60 12.58 -0.99 3.69
CA LYS A 60 13.85 -0.33 4.03
C LYS A 60 14.29 0.65 2.95
N THR A 61 14.18 0.28 1.67
CA THR A 61 14.55 1.16 0.54
C THR A 61 13.66 2.40 0.51
N LEU A 62 12.34 2.24 0.69
CA LEU A 62 11.40 3.35 0.73
C LEU A 62 11.60 4.27 1.95
N LEU A 63 11.97 3.71 3.10
CA LEU A 63 12.26 4.48 4.33
C LEU A 63 13.37 5.53 4.12
N HIS A 64 14.39 5.22 3.32
CA HIS A 64 15.48 6.17 3.03
C HIS A 64 15.01 7.41 2.27
N HIS A 65 13.93 7.28 1.49
CA HIS A 65 13.37 8.32 0.61
C HIS A 65 11.99 8.80 1.08
N ILE A 66 11.63 8.51 2.33
CA ILE A 66 10.26 8.68 2.82
C ILE A 66 9.80 10.16 2.83
N ASN A 67 10.72 11.09 3.05
CA ASN A 67 10.44 12.53 3.07
C ASN A 67 10.37 13.14 1.66
N ASP A 68 10.91 12.44 0.67
CA ASP A 68 11.07 12.92 -0.71
C ASP A 68 9.99 12.35 -1.64
N TRP A 69 9.04 11.58 -1.10
CA TRP A 69 7.95 11.00 -1.86
C TRP A 69 7.07 12.11 -2.48
N PRO A 70 6.83 12.07 -3.81
CA PRO A 70 6.11 13.14 -4.49
C PRO A 70 4.64 13.21 -4.08
N GLN A 71 4.10 14.42 -4.08
CA GLN A 71 2.75 14.73 -3.61
C GLN A 71 1.78 15.07 -4.75
N ASP A 72 2.25 15.02 -6.01
CA ASP A 72 1.49 15.34 -7.21
C ASP A 72 0.26 14.43 -7.41
N ILE A 73 0.37 13.17 -6.98
CA ILE A 73 -0.68 12.17 -7.19
C ILE A 73 -1.60 12.13 -5.97
N THR A 74 -2.83 12.62 -6.15
CA THR A 74 -3.87 12.59 -5.13
C THR A 74 -4.96 11.58 -5.48
N ASN A 75 -5.82 11.25 -4.52
CA ASN A 75 -7.03 10.48 -4.81
C ASN A 75 -7.90 11.17 -5.88
N GLY A 76 -7.98 12.51 -5.83
CA GLY A 76 -8.70 13.29 -6.83
C GLY A 76 -8.11 13.15 -8.24
N THR A 77 -6.78 13.04 -8.35
CA THR A 77 -6.08 12.78 -9.62
C THR A 77 -6.55 11.45 -10.23
N ILE A 78 -6.50 10.36 -9.46
CA ILE A 78 -6.90 9.02 -9.93
C ILE A 78 -8.39 8.97 -10.27
N LEU A 79 -9.25 9.50 -9.40
CA LEU A 79 -10.70 9.52 -9.60
C LEU A 79 -11.08 10.30 -10.86
N MET A 80 -10.43 11.45 -11.11
CA MET A 80 -10.73 12.27 -12.26
C MET A 80 -10.29 11.61 -13.57
N MET A 81 -9.12 10.96 -13.58
CA MET A 81 -8.67 10.17 -14.72
C MET A 81 -9.63 9.02 -15.03
N ALA A 82 -10.01 8.23 -14.02
CA ALA A 82 -10.98 7.13 -14.18
C ALA A 82 -12.32 7.64 -14.72
N LYS A 83 -12.85 8.72 -14.14
CA LYS A 83 -14.08 9.37 -14.60
C LYS A 83 -13.99 9.80 -16.06
N PHE A 84 -12.87 10.40 -16.49
CA PHE A 84 -12.68 10.82 -17.87
C PHE A 84 -12.67 9.65 -18.85
N LEU A 85 -12.00 8.55 -18.49
CA LEU A 85 -11.94 7.36 -19.33
C LEU A 85 -13.33 6.73 -19.53
N GLU A 86 -14.23 6.85 -18.56
CA GLU A 86 -15.59 6.31 -18.62
C GLU A 86 -16.64 7.32 -19.11
N TYR A 87 -16.31 8.61 -19.14
CA TYR A 87 -17.25 9.66 -19.53
C TYR A 87 -17.63 9.54 -21.00
N ASN A 88 -18.92 9.72 -21.31
CA ASN A 88 -19.45 9.69 -22.67
C ASN A 88 -19.22 11.04 -23.37
N LEU A 89 -18.01 11.26 -23.91
CA LEU A 89 -17.72 12.42 -24.76
C LEU A 89 -18.15 12.17 -26.19
N ASP A 90 -18.60 13.24 -26.85
CA ASP A 90 -18.61 13.32 -28.30
C ASP A 90 -17.18 13.12 -28.86
N PRO A 91 -17.02 12.51 -30.05
CA PRO A 91 -15.72 12.17 -30.59
C PRO A 91 -14.77 13.36 -30.65
N ILE A 92 -13.68 13.28 -29.89
CA ILE A 92 -12.60 14.27 -29.95
C ILE A 92 -11.95 14.17 -31.34
N PRO A 93 -11.62 15.29 -32.02
CA PRO A 93 -10.93 15.25 -33.30
C PRO A 93 -9.62 14.45 -33.23
N GLN A 94 -9.43 13.48 -34.13
CA GLN A 94 -8.23 12.62 -34.15
C GLN A 94 -6.94 13.41 -34.41
N HIS A 95 -7.04 14.46 -35.23
CA HIS A 95 -5.96 15.39 -35.50
C HIS A 95 -6.43 16.82 -35.18
N PRO A 96 -6.32 17.26 -33.92
CA PRO A 96 -6.67 18.61 -33.53
C PRO A 96 -5.79 19.62 -34.28
N ASN A 97 -6.42 20.56 -34.97
CA ASN A 97 -5.84 21.73 -35.59
C ASN A 97 -6.56 22.99 -35.07
N PRO A 98 -6.03 24.21 -35.28
CA PRO A 98 -6.63 25.41 -34.71
C PRO A 98 -8.13 25.59 -35.04
N VAL A 99 -8.55 25.25 -36.27
CA VAL A 99 -9.94 25.42 -36.73
C VAL A 99 -10.87 24.44 -36.04
N ASN A 100 -10.61 23.13 -36.16
CA ASN A 100 -11.48 22.11 -35.58
C ASN A 100 -11.49 22.16 -34.03
N SER A 101 -10.39 22.61 -33.42
CA SER A 101 -10.28 22.72 -31.96
C SER A 101 -11.18 23.84 -31.43
N ILE A 102 -11.25 24.97 -32.14
CA ILE A 102 -12.16 26.07 -31.80
C ILE A 102 -13.61 25.63 -32.04
N THR A 103 -13.91 24.97 -33.16
CA THR A 103 -15.24 24.43 -33.45
C THR A 103 -15.71 23.47 -32.35
N TYR A 104 -14.85 22.53 -31.95
CA TYR A 104 -15.17 21.56 -30.90
C TYR A 104 -15.43 22.27 -29.56
N LYS A 105 -14.58 23.23 -29.17
CA LYS A 105 -14.78 24.00 -27.94
C LYS A 105 -16.11 24.77 -27.92
N LEU A 106 -16.56 25.28 -29.07
CA LEU A 106 -17.80 26.05 -29.17
C LEU A 106 -19.04 25.15 -29.18
N LEU A 107 -19.03 24.08 -29.97
CA LEU A 107 -20.19 23.18 -30.12
C LEU A 107 -20.31 22.16 -28.98
N HIS A 108 -19.18 21.75 -28.39
CA HIS A 108 -19.09 20.74 -27.33
C HIS A 108 -18.42 21.33 -26.08
N SER A 109 -18.92 22.48 -25.60
CA SER A 109 -18.29 23.25 -24.53
C SER A 109 -18.16 22.50 -23.19
N VAL A 110 -19.13 21.64 -22.86
CA VAL A 110 -19.12 20.78 -21.67
C VAL A 110 -18.02 19.72 -21.79
N ASP A 111 -17.97 19.01 -22.91
CA ASP A 111 -16.96 17.98 -23.20
C ASP A 111 -15.55 18.54 -23.26
N TYR A 112 -15.38 19.72 -23.87
CA TYR A 112 -14.11 20.42 -23.85
C TYR A 112 -13.68 20.78 -22.42
N SER A 113 -14.60 21.24 -21.58
CA SER A 113 -14.30 21.58 -20.18
C SER A 113 -13.89 20.34 -19.39
N MET A 114 -14.59 19.22 -19.58
CA MET A 114 -14.24 17.91 -19.02
C MET A 114 -12.85 17.46 -19.48
N THR A 115 -12.56 17.57 -20.78
CA THR A 115 -11.25 17.22 -21.37
C THR A 115 -10.13 18.07 -20.79
N LYS A 116 -10.27 19.39 -20.83
CA LYS A 116 -9.28 20.34 -20.30
C LYS A 116 -8.98 20.06 -18.82
N TYR A 117 -10.01 19.83 -18.01
CA TYR A 117 -9.84 19.55 -16.58
C TYR A 117 -9.13 18.21 -16.37
N SER A 118 -9.47 17.18 -17.13
CA SER A 118 -8.88 15.84 -17.03
C SER A 118 -7.41 15.80 -17.48
N VAL A 119 -7.05 16.53 -18.54
CA VAL A 119 -5.65 16.60 -19.03
C VAL A 119 -4.69 17.12 -17.97
N LYS A 120 -5.14 18.07 -17.11
CA LYS A 120 -4.34 18.50 -15.96
C LYS A 120 -4.03 17.34 -15.02
N HIS A 121 -5.01 16.51 -14.70
CA HIS A 121 -4.80 15.36 -13.82
C HIS A 121 -3.94 14.26 -14.45
N PHE A 122 -4.07 14.00 -15.75
CA PHE A 122 -3.12 13.14 -16.46
C PHE A 122 -1.70 13.69 -16.36
N SER A 123 -1.52 15.00 -16.52
CA SER A 123 -0.23 15.66 -16.38
C SER A 123 0.35 15.52 -14.97
N ASP A 124 -0.45 15.77 -13.94
CA ASP A 124 -0.05 15.63 -12.54
C ASP A 124 0.36 14.18 -12.22
N PHE A 125 -0.39 13.22 -12.75
CA PHE A 125 -0.08 11.79 -12.61
C PHE A 125 1.25 11.43 -13.27
N MET A 126 1.44 11.75 -14.55
CA MET A 126 2.67 11.43 -15.28
C MET A 126 3.91 12.10 -14.68
N ARG A 127 3.78 13.35 -14.22
CA ARG A 127 4.87 14.05 -13.52
C ARG A 127 5.18 13.39 -12.18
N GLY A 128 4.16 13.01 -11.41
CA GLY A 128 4.34 12.27 -10.16
C GLY A 128 5.07 10.94 -10.37
N LEU A 129 4.66 10.14 -11.35
CA LEU A 129 5.35 8.88 -11.69
C LEU A 129 6.81 9.13 -12.09
N ARG A 130 7.07 10.18 -12.89
CA ARG A 130 8.44 10.55 -13.25
C ARG A 130 9.28 10.94 -12.04
N LYS A 131 8.73 11.72 -11.11
CA LYS A 131 9.39 12.09 -9.85
C LYS A 131 9.75 10.83 -9.05
N ILE A 132 8.85 9.84 -8.96
CA ILE A 132 9.14 8.54 -8.33
C ILE A 132 10.29 7.82 -9.04
N ILE A 133 10.27 7.70 -10.37
CA ILE A 133 11.37 7.05 -11.11
C ILE A 133 12.71 7.73 -10.82
N LEU A 134 12.74 9.07 -10.84
CA LEU A 134 13.96 9.84 -10.60
C LEU A 134 14.48 9.69 -9.17
N LEU A 135 13.58 9.57 -8.19
CA LEU A 135 13.92 9.37 -6.78
C LEU A 135 14.76 8.09 -6.57
N PHE A 136 14.47 7.05 -7.34
CA PHE A 136 15.12 5.74 -7.21
C PHE A 136 16.20 5.45 -8.27
N LYS A 137 16.52 6.40 -9.16
CA LYS A 137 17.39 6.18 -10.32
C LYS A 137 18.77 5.62 -9.96
N ASP A 138 19.38 6.11 -8.89
CA ASP A 138 20.73 5.74 -8.46
C ASP A 138 20.71 4.82 -7.22
N THR A 139 19.57 4.20 -6.93
CA THR A 139 19.38 3.30 -5.78
C THR A 139 19.35 1.85 -6.26
N ALA A 140 20.07 0.95 -5.59
CA ALA A 140 19.96 -0.49 -5.83
C ALA A 140 18.60 -0.99 -5.32
N LEU A 141 17.72 -1.41 -6.23
CA LEU A 141 16.36 -1.81 -5.90
C LEU A 141 16.22 -3.33 -5.72
N PRO A 142 15.38 -3.80 -4.78
CA PRO A 142 14.95 -5.19 -4.72
C PRO A 142 14.29 -5.64 -6.04
N GLY A 143 14.45 -6.90 -6.41
CA GLY A 143 14.01 -7.40 -7.73
C GLY A 143 12.54 -7.11 -8.07
N SER A 144 11.63 -7.24 -7.11
CA SER A 144 10.21 -6.91 -7.32
C SER A 144 9.97 -5.41 -7.52
N LEU A 145 10.67 -4.55 -6.79
CA LEU A 145 10.57 -3.10 -6.95
C LEU A 145 11.21 -2.64 -8.27
N SER A 146 12.37 -3.19 -8.64
CA SER A 146 13.04 -2.92 -9.91
C SER A 146 12.14 -3.25 -11.10
N PHE A 147 11.48 -4.42 -11.07
CA PHE A 147 10.54 -4.83 -12.12
C PHE A 147 9.43 -3.78 -12.36
N TYR A 148 8.81 -3.28 -11.30
CA TYR A 148 7.75 -2.26 -11.41
C TYR A 148 8.29 -0.89 -11.85
N MET A 149 9.46 -0.50 -11.37
CA MET A 149 10.10 0.76 -11.78
C MET A 149 10.50 0.73 -13.26
N GLU A 150 11.08 -0.37 -13.73
CA GLU A 150 11.42 -0.57 -15.15
C GLU A 150 10.18 -0.58 -16.03
N ARG A 151 9.11 -1.27 -15.60
CA ARG A 151 7.85 -1.30 -16.34
C ARG A 151 7.21 0.08 -16.44
N MET A 152 7.16 0.81 -15.32
CA MET A 152 6.66 2.17 -15.26
C MET A 152 7.49 3.11 -16.16
N LEU A 153 8.82 3.01 -16.12
CA LEU A 153 9.71 3.78 -17.00
C LEU A 153 9.45 3.50 -18.48
N LYS A 154 9.31 2.23 -18.86
CA LYS A 154 9.01 1.84 -20.25
C LYS A 154 7.70 2.44 -20.75
N LEU A 155 6.64 2.33 -19.95
CA LEU A 155 5.32 2.88 -20.30
C LEU A 155 5.35 4.42 -20.40
N LEU A 156 6.09 5.09 -19.53
CA LEU A 156 6.17 6.56 -19.50
C LEU A 156 7.00 7.15 -20.67
N GLN A 157 7.78 6.33 -21.38
CA GLN A 157 8.59 6.78 -22.53
C GLN A 157 7.78 6.93 -23.83
N GLU A 158 6.51 6.53 -23.84
CA GLU A 158 5.61 6.68 -24.98
C GLU A 158 5.22 8.15 -25.22
N GLY A 159 5.14 8.58 -26.48
CA GLY A 159 5.10 9.99 -26.92
C GLY A 159 4.27 10.95 -26.03
N PRO A 160 2.93 10.88 -26.03
CA PRO A 160 2.11 11.79 -25.24
C PRO A 160 2.28 11.66 -23.72
N LEU A 161 2.60 10.46 -23.21
CA LEU A 161 2.84 10.22 -21.78
C LEU A 161 4.13 10.90 -21.33
N LEU A 162 5.18 10.78 -22.14
CA LEU A 162 6.47 11.42 -21.90
C LEU A 162 6.35 12.94 -21.94
N GLU A 163 5.60 13.50 -22.90
CA GLU A 163 5.33 14.93 -22.98
C GLU A 163 4.64 15.45 -21.72
N LEU A 164 3.56 14.78 -21.27
CA LEU A 164 2.86 15.13 -20.03
C LEU A 164 3.74 14.99 -18.78
N SER A 165 4.67 14.03 -18.76
CA SER A 165 5.62 13.85 -17.64
C SER A 165 6.68 14.96 -17.55
N LYS A 166 6.83 15.78 -18.59
CA LYS A 166 7.82 16.85 -18.71
C LYS A 166 7.27 18.25 -18.45
N THR A 167 5.97 18.37 -18.21
CA THR A 167 5.31 19.65 -17.96
C THR A 167 5.59 20.19 -16.56
N THR A 168 5.28 21.46 -16.35
CA THR A 168 5.34 22.14 -15.06
C THR A 168 4.00 22.08 -14.32
N GLU A 169 4.00 22.33 -13.00
CA GLU A 169 2.77 22.34 -12.17
C GLU A 169 1.77 23.42 -12.60
N GLU A 170 2.27 24.53 -13.15
CA GLU A 170 1.47 25.67 -13.62
C GLU A 170 1.22 25.64 -15.14
N GLU A 171 1.62 24.57 -15.82
CA GLU A 171 1.54 24.46 -17.29
C GLU A 171 0.10 24.69 -17.78
N LYS A 172 -0.04 25.58 -18.76
CA LYS A 172 -1.33 25.87 -19.40
C LYS A 172 -1.35 25.27 -20.79
N PHE A 173 -2.18 24.24 -20.97
CA PHE A 173 -2.39 23.64 -22.27
C PHE A 173 -3.29 24.50 -23.15
N SER A 174 -2.86 24.71 -24.40
CA SER A 174 -3.69 25.29 -25.46
C SER A 174 -4.92 24.42 -25.75
N ILE A 175 -5.91 24.97 -26.46
CA ILE A 175 -7.12 24.22 -26.86
C ILE A 175 -6.73 22.95 -27.65
N GLN A 176 -5.79 23.10 -28.59
CA GLN A 176 -5.29 22.01 -29.41
C GLN A 176 -4.60 20.93 -28.57
N GLN A 177 -3.74 21.32 -27.62
CA GLN A 177 -3.06 20.38 -26.72
C GLN A 177 -4.04 19.63 -25.81
N ASN A 178 -5.06 20.31 -25.27
CA ASN A 178 -6.08 19.65 -24.46
C ASN A 178 -6.81 18.56 -25.25
N LEU A 179 -7.21 18.83 -26.49
CA LEU A 179 -7.86 17.84 -27.34
C LEU A 179 -6.89 16.73 -27.76
N TYR A 180 -5.63 17.07 -28.06
CA TYR A 180 -4.59 16.11 -28.41
C TYR A 180 -4.36 15.09 -27.29
N PHE A 181 -4.03 15.56 -26.08
CA PHE A 181 -3.80 14.67 -24.94
C PHE A 181 -5.08 13.92 -24.56
N GLY A 182 -6.22 14.60 -24.52
CA GLY A 182 -7.51 13.98 -24.21
C GLY A 182 -7.85 12.81 -25.14
N TYR A 183 -7.65 12.99 -26.46
CA TYR A 183 -7.83 11.95 -27.45
C TYR A 183 -6.88 10.77 -27.22
N HIS A 184 -5.57 11.03 -27.10
CA HIS A 184 -4.57 9.98 -26.93
C HIS A 184 -4.76 9.18 -25.63
N MET A 185 -5.04 9.83 -24.51
CA MET A 185 -5.26 9.14 -23.23
C MET A 185 -6.46 8.20 -23.30
N ARG A 186 -7.54 8.62 -23.96
CA ARG A 186 -8.80 7.86 -24.00
C ARG A 186 -8.78 6.74 -25.03
N VAL A 187 -8.18 6.97 -26.21
CA VAL A 187 -8.28 6.07 -27.35
C VAL A 187 -7.06 5.16 -27.47
N HIS A 188 -5.86 5.68 -27.23
CA HIS A 188 -4.61 4.96 -27.53
C HIS A 188 -3.92 4.40 -26.30
N TYR A 189 -3.99 5.08 -25.16
CA TYR A 189 -3.21 4.74 -23.96
C TYR A 189 -4.05 4.22 -22.78
N ARG A 190 -5.30 3.80 -23.03
CA ARG A 190 -6.21 3.39 -21.95
C ARG A 190 -5.64 2.22 -21.14
N SER A 191 -5.09 1.21 -21.81
CA SER A 191 -4.56 0.02 -21.14
C SER A 191 -3.32 0.35 -20.30
N GLU A 192 -2.41 1.14 -20.87
CA GLU A 192 -1.19 1.61 -20.25
C GLU A 192 -1.49 2.48 -19.04
N LEU A 193 -2.52 3.33 -19.11
CA LEU A 193 -2.97 4.14 -17.98
C LEU A 193 -3.48 3.27 -16.83
N HIS A 194 -4.29 2.24 -17.12
CA HIS A 194 -4.76 1.32 -16.09
C HIS A 194 -3.59 0.56 -15.44
N GLU A 195 -2.61 0.13 -16.23
CA GLU A 195 -1.41 -0.54 -15.72
C GLU A 195 -0.56 0.41 -14.84
N LEU A 196 -0.34 1.65 -15.29
CA LEU A 196 0.38 2.66 -14.50
C LEU A 196 -0.31 2.97 -13.18
N ILE A 197 -1.64 3.07 -13.17
CA ILE A 197 -2.44 3.28 -11.95
C ILE A 197 -2.29 2.09 -10.99
N ASP A 198 -2.32 0.86 -11.49
CA ASP A 198 -2.14 -0.34 -10.67
C ASP A 198 -0.73 -0.41 -10.08
N ILE A 199 0.30 -0.16 -10.90
CA ILE A 199 1.70 -0.09 -10.45
C ILE A 199 1.85 0.97 -9.34
N TYR A 200 1.35 2.19 -9.57
CA TYR A 200 1.39 3.26 -8.57
C TYR A 200 0.69 2.86 -7.27
N SER A 201 -0.50 2.26 -7.36
CA SER A 201 -1.28 1.82 -6.20
C SER A 201 -0.51 0.80 -5.36
N ARG A 202 0.20 -0.13 -6.01
CA ARG A 202 1.06 -1.10 -5.33
C ARG A 202 2.27 -0.43 -4.65
N LEU A 203 2.92 0.52 -5.32
CA LEU A 203 4.01 1.29 -4.75
C LEU A 203 3.56 2.10 -3.52
N GLU A 204 2.37 2.71 -3.60
CA GLU A 204 1.75 3.46 -2.51
C GLU A 204 1.45 2.56 -1.30
N ALA A 205 1.03 1.31 -1.51
CA ALA A 205 0.83 0.35 -0.43
C ALA A 205 2.14 0.04 0.32
N TRP A 206 3.24 -0.20 -0.39
CA TRP A 206 4.56 -0.37 0.25
C TRP A 206 5.05 0.92 0.93
N TYR A 207 4.82 2.08 0.32
CA TYR A 207 5.12 3.38 0.93
C TYR A 207 4.33 3.57 2.23
N SER A 208 3.05 3.18 2.26
CA SER A 208 2.23 3.20 3.47
C SER A 208 2.82 2.33 4.58
N MET A 209 3.32 1.14 4.24
CA MET A 209 4.02 0.29 5.21
C MET A 209 5.30 0.96 5.74
N ALA A 210 6.09 1.60 4.88
CA ALA A 210 7.28 2.36 5.30
C ALA A 210 6.91 3.55 6.20
N MET A 211 5.87 4.31 5.86
CA MET A 211 5.33 5.39 6.70
C MET A 211 4.92 4.88 8.07
N ALA A 212 4.23 3.74 8.14
CA ALA A 212 3.83 3.10 9.39
C ALA A 212 5.05 2.73 10.25
N VAL A 213 6.08 2.13 9.64
CA VAL A 213 7.34 1.78 10.34
C VAL A 213 7.97 3.03 10.98
N LYS A 214 8.10 4.11 10.21
CA LYS A 214 8.64 5.38 10.73
C LYS A 214 7.75 6.04 11.78
N THR A 215 6.43 6.05 11.57
CA THR A 215 5.48 6.78 12.42
C THR A 215 5.33 6.14 13.79
N TYR A 216 5.38 4.81 13.86
CA TYR A 216 5.19 4.05 15.10
C TYR A 216 6.48 3.45 15.66
N ASP A 217 7.64 3.86 15.13
CA ASP A 217 8.96 3.38 15.56
C ASP A 217 9.06 1.85 15.58
N LEU A 218 8.62 1.22 14.49
CA LEU A 218 8.62 -0.24 14.36
C LEU A 218 10.01 -0.73 13.95
N HIS A 219 10.44 -1.86 14.49
CA HIS A 219 11.77 -2.41 14.23
C HIS A 219 11.65 -3.65 13.36
N PHE A 220 12.55 -3.83 12.38
CA PHE A 220 12.52 -5.00 11.51
C PHE A 220 12.98 -6.24 12.28
N PRO A 221 12.22 -7.35 12.24
CA PRO A 221 12.62 -8.58 12.91
C PRO A 221 13.76 -9.28 12.15
N GLU A 222 14.46 -10.15 12.86
CA GLU A 222 15.46 -11.06 12.31
C GLU A 222 14.88 -12.47 12.20
N PHE A 223 14.93 -13.04 11.00
CA PHE A 223 14.53 -14.43 10.79
C PHE A 223 15.73 -15.34 10.94
N ILE A 224 15.66 -16.27 11.90
CA ILE A 224 16.71 -17.25 12.19
C ILE A 224 16.44 -18.52 11.38
N GLU A 225 17.43 -18.98 10.61
CA GLU A 225 17.36 -20.25 9.89
C GLU A 225 17.77 -21.40 10.81
N GLN A 226 16.78 -22.15 11.30
CA GLN A 226 16.98 -23.37 12.09
C GLN A 226 15.76 -24.29 11.99
N ASP A 227 15.94 -25.57 12.32
CA ASP A 227 14.91 -26.60 12.16
C ASP A 227 13.81 -26.53 13.24
N GLU A 228 14.14 -26.06 14.44
CA GLU A 228 13.20 -26.03 15.56
C GLU A 228 12.59 -24.63 15.77
N PRO A 229 11.29 -24.52 16.09
CA PRO A 229 10.63 -23.23 16.26
C PRO A 229 11.25 -22.36 17.36
N PHE A 230 11.42 -21.08 17.06
CA PHE A 230 11.93 -20.09 18.00
C PHE A 230 11.25 -18.74 17.83
N LEU A 231 11.05 -18.06 18.94
CA LEU A 231 10.53 -16.71 19.02
C LEU A 231 11.13 -16.02 20.23
N LYS A 232 11.83 -14.91 20.01
CA LYS A 232 12.30 -14.03 21.07
C LYS A 232 11.86 -12.61 20.75
N ALA A 233 11.23 -11.93 21.69
CA ALA A 233 10.83 -10.55 21.55
C ALA A 233 11.21 -9.76 22.81
N GLU A 234 11.86 -8.62 22.62
CA GLU A 234 12.23 -7.70 23.69
C GLU A 234 11.49 -6.38 23.46
N GLY A 235 10.89 -5.84 24.53
CA GLY A 235 10.12 -4.61 24.45
C GLY A 235 8.85 -4.73 23.62
N LEU A 236 8.26 -5.92 23.52
CA LEU A 236 7.04 -6.19 22.73
C LEU A 236 5.85 -5.41 23.28
N TYR A 237 5.06 -4.79 22.40
CA TYR A 237 3.82 -4.13 22.77
C TYR A 237 2.72 -4.34 21.73
N HIS A 238 1.47 -4.15 22.15
CA HIS A 238 0.35 -4.14 21.21
C HIS A 238 0.18 -2.74 20.60
N ILE A 239 0.30 -2.61 19.28
CA ILE A 239 0.33 -1.30 18.59
C ILE A 239 -0.95 -0.46 18.77
N LEU A 240 -2.11 -1.10 18.99
CA LEU A 240 -3.36 -0.39 19.25
C LEU A 240 -3.47 0.21 20.67
N VAL A 241 -2.62 -0.19 21.62
CA VAL A 241 -2.65 0.32 22.99
C VAL A 241 -1.93 1.68 23.03
N GLN A 242 -2.57 2.71 23.57
CA GLN A 242 -2.02 4.08 23.56
C GLN A 242 -0.78 4.26 24.44
N LYS A 243 -0.77 3.62 25.61
CA LYS A 243 0.34 3.65 26.58
C LYS A 243 0.69 2.21 26.98
N PRO A 244 1.34 1.46 26.08
CA PRO A 244 1.61 0.06 26.35
C PRO A 244 2.69 -0.08 27.42
N VAL A 245 2.58 -1.14 28.21
CA VAL A 245 3.69 -1.64 29.02
C VAL A 245 4.40 -2.71 28.19
N PRO A 246 5.71 -2.58 27.93
CA PRO A 246 6.44 -3.55 27.13
C PRO A 246 6.59 -4.90 27.84
N TYR A 247 6.65 -5.97 27.05
CA TYR A 247 6.87 -7.33 27.50
C TYR A 247 8.12 -7.92 26.84
N ASP A 248 8.90 -8.67 27.61
CA ASP A 248 9.94 -9.53 27.07
C ASP A 248 9.44 -10.97 27.10
N MET A 249 9.70 -11.73 26.05
CA MET A 249 9.37 -13.15 26.01
C MET A 249 10.32 -13.93 25.12
N MET A 250 10.46 -15.20 25.46
CA MET A 250 11.19 -16.18 24.67
C MET A 250 10.39 -17.49 24.66
N MET A 251 10.25 -18.06 23.48
CA MET A 251 9.73 -19.40 23.26
C MET A 251 10.76 -20.15 22.44
N GLN A 252 11.24 -21.24 22.99
CA GLN A 252 12.26 -22.10 22.40
C GLN A 252 11.80 -23.55 22.53
N PRO A 253 12.45 -24.52 21.87
CA PRO A 253 11.96 -25.90 21.80
C PRO A 253 11.73 -26.55 23.17
N GLN A 254 12.54 -26.20 24.17
CA GLN A 254 12.41 -26.67 25.56
C GLN A 254 11.34 -25.91 26.38
N GLU A 255 10.95 -24.71 25.92
CA GLU A 255 10.02 -23.78 26.58
C GLU A 255 9.02 -23.23 25.55
N ASN A 256 8.33 -24.13 24.85
CA ASN A 256 7.44 -23.81 23.74
C ASN A 256 5.97 -23.65 24.16
N PHE A 257 5.69 -23.69 25.46
CA PHE A 257 4.35 -23.58 26.02
C PHE A 257 4.34 -22.63 27.22
N VAL A 258 3.43 -21.66 27.21
CA VAL A 258 3.33 -20.62 28.25
C VAL A 258 1.99 -20.72 28.96
N PHE A 259 2.04 -20.99 30.27
CA PHE A 259 0.86 -20.88 31.15
C PHE A 259 0.72 -19.45 31.66
N LEU A 260 -0.17 -18.68 31.04
CA LEU A 260 -0.42 -17.30 31.44
C LEU A 260 -1.56 -17.21 32.47
N THR A 261 -1.21 -16.94 33.72
CA THR A 261 -2.18 -16.80 34.83
C THR A 261 -2.23 -15.37 35.35
N GLY A 262 -3.26 -15.04 36.14
CA GLY A 262 -3.44 -13.72 36.75
C GLY A 262 -4.88 -13.22 36.68
N ALA A 263 -5.17 -12.10 37.34
CA ALA A 263 -6.51 -11.52 37.40
C ALA A 263 -7.07 -11.18 36.01
N ASN A 264 -8.39 -11.15 35.89
CA ASN A 264 -9.05 -10.59 34.70
C ASN A 264 -8.61 -9.13 34.53
N MET A 265 -8.51 -8.68 33.27
CA MET A 265 -8.02 -7.34 32.91
C MET A 265 -6.54 -7.04 33.23
N ALA A 266 -5.76 -8.02 33.69
CA ALA A 266 -4.31 -7.86 33.92
C ALA A 266 -3.46 -7.79 32.62
N GLY A 267 -4.08 -7.68 31.44
CA GLY A 267 -3.38 -7.60 30.15
C GLY A 267 -3.05 -8.94 29.50
N LYS A 268 -3.56 -10.07 30.01
CA LYS A 268 -3.29 -11.41 29.44
C LYS A 268 -3.63 -11.52 27.95
N SER A 269 -4.85 -11.15 27.58
CA SER A 269 -5.28 -11.15 26.18
C SER A 269 -4.51 -10.14 25.33
N THR A 270 -4.10 -9.01 25.93
CA THR A 270 -3.27 -8.00 25.26
C THR A 270 -1.91 -8.58 24.88
N LEU A 271 -1.28 -9.35 25.76
CA LEU A 271 -0.01 -10.04 25.47
C LEU A 271 -0.19 -11.02 24.30
N ILE A 272 -1.19 -11.91 24.36
CA ILE A 272 -1.45 -12.89 23.30
C ILE A 272 -1.64 -12.19 21.94
N LYS A 273 -2.43 -11.12 21.91
CA LYS A 273 -2.65 -10.33 20.69
C LYS A 273 -1.38 -9.61 20.22
N ALA A 274 -0.53 -9.13 21.14
CA ALA A 274 0.73 -8.47 20.79
C ALA A 274 1.68 -9.45 20.10
N VAL A 275 1.80 -10.67 20.64
CA VAL A 275 2.60 -11.75 20.04
C VAL A 275 2.09 -12.12 18.66
N GLY A 276 0.79 -12.43 18.55
CA GLY A 276 0.20 -12.84 17.29
C GLY A 276 0.29 -11.77 16.20
N SER A 277 0.02 -10.51 16.55
CA SER A 277 0.14 -9.39 15.59
C SER A 277 1.59 -9.10 15.20
N ALA A 278 2.56 -9.21 16.12
CA ALA A 278 3.97 -9.04 15.79
C ALA A 278 4.47 -10.16 14.85
N VAL A 279 4.12 -11.43 15.11
CA VAL A 279 4.44 -12.56 14.21
C VAL A 279 3.80 -12.36 12.84
N PHE A 280 2.54 -11.90 12.79
CA PHE A 280 1.87 -11.57 11.54
C PHE A 280 2.61 -10.47 10.75
N LEU A 281 2.96 -9.35 11.39
CA LEU A 281 3.70 -8.26 10.75
C LEU A 281 5.10 -8.67 10.30
N ALA A 282 5.76 -9.57 11.05
CA ALA A 282 7.02 -10.17 10.62
C ALA A 282 6.85 -10.97 9.32
N HIS A 283 5.80 -11.78 9.19
CA HIS A 283 5.49 -12.53 7.95
C HIS A 283 5.02 -11.65 6.80
N MET A 284 4.62 -10.41 7.07
CA MET A 284 4.41 -9.38 6.06
C MET A 284 5.73 -8.77 5.54
N GLY A 285 6.87 -9.07 6.16
CA GLY A 285 8.14 -8.40 5.91
C GLY A 285 8.19 -6.97 6.44
N MET A 286 7.32 -6.61 7.38
CA MET A 286 7.20 -5.27 7.94
C MET A 286 7.98 -5.15 9.26
N GLY A 287 8.21 -3.92 9.72
CA GLY A 287 8.61 -3.69 11.11
C GLY A 287 7.53 -4.13 12.10
N VAL A 288 7.97 -4.59 13.27
CA VAL A 288 7.12 -5.11 14.35
C VAL A 288 7.11 -4.16 15.56
N PRO A 289 6.05 -4.18 16.40
CA PRO A 289 5.97 -3.38 17.61
C PRO A 289 6.77 -4.00 18.77
N ALA A 290 8.10 -4.06 18.59
CA ALA A 290 9.06 -4.52 19.58
C ALA A 290 10.37 -3.75 19.41
N ARG A 291 11.23 -3.73 20.44
CA ARG A 291 12.58 -3.16 20.34
C ARG A 291 13.51 -4.09 19.58
N ASN A 292 13.41 -5.39 19.84
CA ASN A 292 14.09 -6.44 19.09
C ASN A 292 13.17 -7.65 18.97
N MET A 293 13.22 -8.34 17.83
CA MET A 293 12.46 -9.57 17.63
C MET A 293 13.22 -10.50 16.71
N GLU A 294 13.43 -11.73 17.17
CA GLU A 294 14.03 -12.83 16.43
C GLU A 294 13.00 -13.96 16.35
N LEU A 295 12.85 -14.58 15.19
CA LEU A 295 11.89 -15.68 15.02
C LEU A 295 12.30 -16.64 13.90
N THR A 296 11.86 -17.88 13.99
CA THR A 296 11.84 -18.78 12.83
C THR A 296 10.63 -18.49 11.94
N LEU A 297 10.65 -19.03 10.72
CA LEU A 297 9.49 -19.03 9.84
C LEU A 297 8.36 -19.88 10.48
N PHE A 298 7.14 -19.34 10.54
CA PHE A 298 5.96 -20.05 11.03
C PHE A 298 5.05 -20.47 9.87
N ASP A 299 4.61 -21.73 9.88
CA ASP A 299 3.68 -22.25 8.87
C ASP A 299 2.31 -21.59 8.95
N GLY A 300 1.84 -21.32 10.17
CA GLY A 300 0.53 -20.75 10.42
C GLY A 300 0.41 -20.06 11.78
N LEU A 301 -0.64 -19.26 11.90
CA LEU A 301 -1.05 -18.59 13.12
C LEU A 301 -2.53 -18.89 13.35
N LEU A 302 -2.84 -19.45 14.52
CA LEU A 302 -4.19 -19.84 14.92
C LEU A 302 -4.46 -19.31 16.32
N THR A 303 -5.65 -18.76 16.54
CA THR A 303 -6.09 -18.32 17.86
C THR A 303 -7.52 -18.74 18.16
N ASN A 304 -7.80 -18.81 19.46
CA ASN A 304 -9.15 -18.92 20.01
C ASN A 304 -9.19 -18.09 21.30
N ILE A 305 -9.34 -16.76 21.16
CA ILE A 305 -9.28 -15.81 22.28
C ILE A 305 -10.68 -15.40 22.74
N ASN A 306 -11.54 -15.10 21.77
CA ASN A 306 -12.90 -14.64 22.04
C ASN A 306 -13.90 -15.72 21.64
N VAL A 307 -14.24 -16.60 22.58
CA VAL A 307 -15.47 -17.38 22.47
C VAL A 307 -16.62 -16.43 22.81
N THR A 308 -17.16 -15.74 21.81
CA THR A 308 -18.46 -15.07 22.00
C THR A 308 -19.51 -16.16 22.03
N ASP A 309 -19.92 -16.56 23.24
CA ASP A 309 -21.04 -17.48 23.44
C ASP A 309 -22.24 -16.96 22.63
N ASN A 310 -22.65 -17.72 21.62
CA ASN A 310 -23.82 -17.39 20.84
C ASN A 310 -25.03 -17.95 21.59
N ILE A 311 -25.40 -17.29 22.69
CA ILE A 311 -26.47 -17.72 23.62
C ILE A 311 -27.79 -17.99 22.89
N THR A 312 -28.03 -17.29 21.77
CA THR A 312 -29.23 -17.47 20.92
C THR A 312 -29.22 -18.75 20.08
N ARG A 313 -28.09 -19.44 19.89
CA ARG A 313 -27.98 -20.73 19.17
C ARG A 313 -27.62 -21.92 20.06
N GLY A 314 -27.27 -21.70 21.33
CA GLY A 314 -26.93 -22.79 22.26
C GLY A 314 -25.66 -23.55 21.89
N GLU A 315 -24.80 -22.95 21.07
CA GLU A 315 -23.49 -23.49 20.70
C GLU A 315 -22.44 -22.80 21.57
N SER A 316 -21.83 -23.57 22.48
CA SER A 316 -20.64 -23.22 23.27
C SER A 316 -19.37 -23.68 22.55
#